data_AF-A0A7C2KAF8-F1
#
_entry.id   AF-A0A7C2KAF8-F1
#
_cell.length_a   1.000
_cell.length_b   1.000
_cell.length_c   1.000
_cell.angle_alpha   90.00
_cell.angle_beta   90.00
_cell.angle_gamma   90.00
#
_symmetry.space_group_name_H-M   'P 1'
#
loop_
_entity.id
_entity.type
_entity.pdbx_description
1 polymer ?
#
loop_
_entity_poly.entity_id
_entity_poly.type
_entity_poly.pdbx_seq_one_letter_code
_entity_poly.pdbx_strand_id
1 'polypeptide(L)'
;MRIFALTMLVALVFAAVPAHAAPLKGFEALQVSANTRITMKPGETKSVSVQFQNIGTETWINSGTGFVSVYTYDPKYRTSVFQDASWYKSDQPAKLQEASVPKNGVGHIIFPIKAPSKTGLYAETFYLAAEDIAWIPGGKFTINVNVTNDVTAAVPVVSTAPSTTSTTTTSTTASTEGLSGMVLLRSAKTITAEGGDSVEYTVGIKNTGTATWNRREVRVPDVQIAASGSETQHVSWVSSSVLVAKADASIAPGSMDLISFSFRAPAKTGSHTVKYVLAVDGAVVPDLSIDIPVTVTSDAPEAVRSPVRETDEDAREDNVDLMEEPIMRVGVLIVDEETDWEVRVSCASDWELRETTGNLLAELDAGEAVTAHYNESKSKYYFDRGNGLEVSSYPLRFIPEEENEVCTIENFDRRITRGFTHADNQFRNILEIRYNSAKDRTWMINELPVEYYLRGLGETSNISHTEFQKTLITTARTYALYHWERATKHADEFFHLNSSADDQIYRGYGQELRSPNVVAAVEATRGRVVMYDGKTAITPYFSRSDGRTRDWGEVWYGEVAWLKSVPAPCDVGKTLWGHGVGMSASEALCQANNGKKWDDILRYFYTGVDITKRWE
;
A
#
# COMPACT_ATOMS: atom_id res chain seq x y z
N MET A 1 -41.61 -52.26 45.17
CA MET A 1 -40.20 -52.07 44.76
C MET A 1 -40.22 -51.36 43.41
N ARG A 2 -39.81 -50.08 43.33
CA ARG A 2 -39.86 -49.28 42.09
C ARG A 2 -38.44 -49.13 41.53
N ILE A 3 -38.28 -49.37 40.24
CA ILE A 3 -37.00 -49.22 39.53
C ILE A 3 -36.94 -47.80 38.97
N PHE A 4 -35.87 -47.07 39.28
CA PHE A 4 -35.57 -45.78 38.65
C PHE A 4 -34.79 -46.02 37.35
N ALA A 5 -35.24 -45.41 36.25
CA ALA A 5 -34.45 -45.28 35.03
C ALA A 5 -33.85 -43.86 35.00
N LEU A 6 -32.52 -43.77 34.89
CA LEU A 6 -31.79 -42.51 34.83
C LEU A 6 -31.44 -42.21 33.36
N THR A 7 -32.11 -41.22 32.76
CA THR A 7 -31.84 -40.80 31.38
C THR A 7 -30.65 -39.84 31.35
N MET A 8 -29.50 -40.29 30.85
CA MET A 8 -28.30 -39.47 30.74
C MET A 8 -28.27 -38.75 29.39
N LEU A 9 -28.41 -37.42 29.39
CA LEU A 9 -28.35 -36.60 28.19
C LEU A 9 -26.89 -36.37 27.79
N VAL A 10 -26.44 -36.99 26.69
CA VAL A 10 -25.10 -36.75 26.13
C VAL A 10 -25.14 -35.50 25.25
N ALA A 11 -24.58 -34.40 25.74
CA ALA A 11 -24.37 -33.21 24.93
C ALA A 11 -23.13 -33.40 24.04
N LEU A 12 -23.33 -33.56 22.73
CA LEU A 12 -22.24 -33.45 21.75
C LEU A 12 -21.81 -31.98 21.66
N VAL A 13 -20.68 -31.64 22.27
CA VAL A 13 -20.00 -30.36 22.03
C VAL A 13 -19.29 -30.45 20.68
N PHE A 14 -19.91 -29.93 19.64
CA PHE A 14 -19.18 -29.60 18.41
C PHE A 14 -18.25 -28.42 18.70
N ALA A 15 -16.95 -28.71 18.86
CA ALA A 15 -15.94 -27.67 18.82
C ALA A 15 -15.92 -27.07 17.41
N ALA A 16 -16.44 -25.85 17.27
CA ALA A 16 -16.35 -25.10 16.04
C ALA A 16 -14.87 -24.76 15.78
N VAL A 17 -14.24 -25.51 14.88
CA VAL A 17 -12.91 -25.19 14.37
C VAL A 17 -13.03 -23.87 13.60
N PRO A 18 -12.21 -22.84 13.88
CA PRO A 18 -12.23 -21.61 13.10
C PRO A 18 -11.83 -21.92 11.66
N ALA A 19 -12.77 -21.77 10.74
CA ALA A 19 -12.54 -21.89 9.31
C ALA A 19 -11.56 -20.79 8.88
N HIS A 20 -10.27 -21.15 8.80
CA HIS A 20 -9.28 -20.32 8.14
C HIS A 20 -9.63 -20.26 6.66
N ALA A 21 -9.45 -19.08 6.05
CA ALA A 21 -9.51 -18.98 4.59
C ALA A 21 -8.55 -20.00 4.00
N ALA A 22 -9.03 -20.87 3.10
CA ALA A 22 -8.22 -21.92 2.51
C ALA A 22 -7.03 -21.29 1.76
N PRO A 23 -5.78 -21.52 2.21
CA PRO A 23 -4.64 -20.81 1.64
C PRO A 23 -4.21 -21.40 0.30
N LEU A 24 -3.54 -20.58 -0.50
CA LEU A 24 -2.91 -20.97 -1.76
C LEU A 24 -1.80 -22.00 -1.49
N LYS A 25 -2.12 -23.30 -1.60
CA LYS A 25 -1.21 -24.44 -1.46
C LYS A 25 -0.39 -24.53 -0.15
N GLY A 26 -0.79 -23.83 0.92
CA GLY A 26 -0.19 -23.96 2.25
C GLY A 26 1.18 -23.29 2.45
N PHE A 27 1.59 -22.38 1.55
CA PHE A 27 2.76 -21.52 1.74
C PHE A 27 2.31 -20.09 2.09
N GLU A 28 2.60 -19.60 3.31
CA GLU A 28 2.30 -18.23 3.74
C GLU A 28 3.43 -17.66 4.61
N ALA A 29 3.72 -16.36 4.45
CA ALA A 29 4.81 -15.65 5.11
C ALA A 29 4.33 -14.46 5.96
N LEU A 30 5.06 -14.17 7.03
CA LEU A 30 4.97 -12.93 7.81
C LEU A 30 6.36 -12.28 7.85
N GLN A 31 6.52 -11.06 7.33
CA GLN A 31 7.80 -10.34 7.44
C GLN A 31 8.11 -10.02 8.91
N VAL A 32 9.29 -10.40 9.37
CA VAL A 32 9.76 -10.22 10.77
C VAL A 32 10.69 -9.02 10.88
N SER A 33 11.65 -8.89 9.97
CA SER A 33 12.58 -7.75 9.91
C SER A 33 13.13 -7.58 8.49
N ALA A 34 13.61 -6.38 8.16
CA ALA A 34 14.20 -6.09 6.85
C ALA A 34 15.11 -4.85 6.91
N ASN A 35 16.24 -4.84 6.20
CA ASN A 35 17.09 -3.66 6.05
C ASN A 35 16.70 -2.80 4.83
N THR A 36 15.40 -2.49 4.67
CA THR A 36 14.80 -1.88 3.47
C THR A 36 15.12 -0.39 3.23
N ARG A 37 16.14 0.17 3.88
CA ARG A 37 16.65 1.53 3.62
C ARG A 37 18.16 1.48 3.43
N ILE A 38 18.62 1.79 2.22
CA ILE A 38 20.01 1.61 1.81
C ILE A 38 20.51 2.88 1.13
N THR A 39 21.53 3.53 1.70
CA THR A 39 22.25 4.62 1.03
C THR A 39 23.54 4.07 0.40
N MET A 40 23.82 4.41 -0.85
CA MET A 40 24.97 3.90 -1.61
C MET A 40 25.50 4.94 -2.61
N LYS A 41 26.79 4.86 -2.98
CA LYS A 41 27.34 5.61 -4.11
C LYS A 41 26.95 5.00 -5.45
N PRO A 42 26.90 5.78 -6.54
CA PRO A 42 26.85 5.22 -7.89
C PRO A 42 27.88 4.09 -8.10
N GLY A 43 27.41 2.93 -8.57
CA GLY A 43 28.22 1.71 -8.74
C GLY A 43 28.58 0.90 -7.48
N GLU A 44 28.21 1.32 -6.26
CA GLU A 44 28.52 0.59 -5.01
C GLU A 44 27.58 -0.63 -4.81
N THR A 45 28.13 -1.77 -4.38
CA THR A 45 27.34 -2.97 -4.02
C THR A 45 27.10 -3.06 -2.50
N LYS A 46 25.87 -3.34 -2.07
CA LYS A 46 25.49 -3.61 -0.65
C LYS A 46 24.52 -4.79 -0.53
N SER A 47 24.44 -5.42 0.64
CA SER A 47 23.51 -6.55 0.86
C SER A 47 22.15 -6.13 1.41
N VAL A 48 21.09 -6.61 0.77
CA VAL A 48 19.74 -6.71 1.32
C VAL A 48 19.68 -7.96 2.20
N SER A 49 18.97 -7.87 3.32
CA SER A 49 18.68 -8.95 4.26
C SER A 49 17.26 -8.79 4.80
N VAL A 50 16.43 -9.82 4.60
CA VAL A 50 15.02 -9.84 5.03
C VAL A 50 14.71 -11.17 5.71
N GLN A 51 13.98 -11.10 6.81
CA GLN A 51 13.51 -12.24 7.59
C GLN A 51 12.00 -12.42 7.43
N PHE A 52 11.58 -13.66 7.17
CA PHE A 52 10.17 -14.05 7.10
C PHE A 52 9.88 -15.24 8.00
N GLN A 53 8.85 -15.16 8.82
CA GLN A 53 8.30 -16.31 9.52
C GLN A 53 7.38 -17.08 8.58
N ASN A 54 7.57 -18.40 8.48
CA ASN A 54 6.63 -19.29 7.80
C ASN A 54 5.39 -19.44 8.68
N ILE A 55 4.25 -18.90 8.25
CA ILE A 55 2.96 -19.02 8.96
C ILE A 55 2.01 -20.06 8.31
N GLY A 56 2.41 -20.61 7.16
CA GLY A 56 1.66 -21.61 6.40
C GLY A 56 1.68 -23.02 7.02
N THR A 57 1.29 -24.02 6.23
CA THR A 57 1.31 -25.44 6.63
C THR A 57 2.50 -26.21 6.06
N GLU A 58 3.00 -25.81 4.88
CA GLU A 58 4.12 -26.45 4.20
C GLU A 58 5.46 -26.01 4.79
N THR A 59 6.42 -26.93 4.81
CA THR A 59 7.81 -26.61 5.18
C THR A 59 8.54 -26.03 3.99
N TRP A 60 9.07 -24.82 4.13
CA TRP A 60 9.90 -24.20 3.09
C TRP A 60 11.24 -24.93 3.01
N ILE A 61 11.83 -25.03 1.82
CA ILE A 61 13.13 -25.67 1.55
C ILE A 61 13.94 -24.80 0.59
N ASN A 62 15.28 -24.95 0.53
CA ASN A 62 16.12 -24.15 -0.39
C ASN A 62 16.63 -24.90 -1.63
N SER A 63 16.27 -26.18 -1.79
CA SER A 63 16.70 -27.04 -2.89
C SER A 63 15.65 -28.12 -3.20
N GLY A 64 15.76 -28.77 -4.36
CA GLY A 64 14.74 -29.69 -4.86
C GLY A 64 13.53 -28.97 -5.48
N THR A 65 12.45 -29.71 -5.73
CA THR A 65 11.19 -29.15 -6.26
C THR A 65 10.49 -28.31 -5.17
N GLY A 66 10.04 -27.10 -5.50
CA GLY A 66 9.33 -26.25 -4.53
C GLY A 66 10.21 -25.38 -3.63
N PHE A 67 11.50 -25.19 -3.97
CA PHE A 67 12.37 -24.38 -3.14
C PHE A 67 11.91 -22.91 -3.05
N VAL A 68 12.09 -22.29 -1.90
CA VAL A 68 11.73 -20.89 -1.69
C VAL A 68 12.83 -19.96 -2.19
N SER A 69 12.42 -18.93 -2.92
CA SER A 69 13.27 -17.93 -3.55
C SER A 69 12.62 -16.56 -3.51
N VAL A 70 13.39 -15.52 -3.86
CA VAL A 70 12.89 -14.16 -4.07
C VAL A 70 13.00 -13.79 -5.55
N TYR A 71 12.04 -13.01 -6.03
CA TYR A 71 12.01 -12.40 -7.36
C TYR A 71 11.86 -10.89 -7.30
N THR A 72 12.34 -10.19 -8.33
CA THR A 72 11.91 -8.82 -8.67
C THR A 72 10.41 -8.79 -8.94
N TYR A 73 9.75 -7.75 -8.44
CA TYR A 73 8.30 -7.65 -8.38
C TYR A 73 7.81 -6.20 -8.39
N ASP A 74 6.57 -5.98 -8.86
CA ASP A 74 5.98 -4.66 -9.13
C ASP A 74 6.91 -3.72 -9.94
N PRO A 75 7.07 -3.97 -11.26
CA PRO A 75 6.49 -5.10 -12.02
C PRO A 75 7.37 -6.39 -11.98
N LYS A 76 6.93 -7.50 -12.61
CA LYS A 76 7.42 -8.87 -12.31
C LYS A 76 8.50 -9.37 -13.27
N TYR A 77 9.48 -10.09 -12.71
CA TYR A 77 10.51 -10.84 -13.45
C TYR A 77 11.50 -9.99 -14.25
N ARG A 78 11.57 -8.67 -14.02
CA ARG A 78 12.57 -7.84 -14.68
C ARG A 78 13.99 -8.03 -14.15
N THR A 79 14.95 -7.65 -14.98
CA THR A 79 16.26 -7.26 -14.51
C THR A 79 16.12 -5.98 -13.68
N SER A 80 16.63 -5.99 -12.45
CA SER A 80 16.63 -4.78 -11.63
C SER A 80 17.72 -3.81 -12.08
N VAL A 81 17.48 -2.49 -12.01
CA VAL A 81 18.55 -1.48 -12.09
C VAL A 81 19.59 -1.62 -10.97
N PHE A 82 19.25 -2.40 -9.94
CA PHE A 82 20.11 -2.81 -8.83
C PHE A 82 20.70 -4.23 -8.97
N GLN A 83 20.54 -4.88 -10.13
CA GLN A 83 21.02 -6.24 -10.33
C GLN A 83 22.54 -6.33 -10.11
N ASP A 84 22.94 -7.27 -9.26
CA ASP A 84 24.33 -7.64 -9.10
C ASP A 84 24.57 -8.96 -9.85
N ALA A 85 25.71 -9.08 -10.54
CA ALA A 85 26.04 -10.24 -11.37
C ALA A 85 26.11 -11.58 -10.60
N SER A 86 26.12 -11.54 -9.26
CA SER A 86 26.07 -12.72 -8.39
C SER A 86 24.65 -13.19 -8.00
N TRP A 87 23.58 -12.53 -8.48
CA TRP A 87 22.21 -13.01 -8.31
C TRP A 87 22.03 -14.42 -8.88
N TYR A 88 21.12 -15.22 -8.28
CA TYR A 88 20.86 -16.59 -8.74
C TYR A 88 20.31 -16.62 -10.19
N LYS A 89 19.51 -15.62 -10.57
CA LYS A 89 19.20 -15.23 -11.97
C LYS A 89 19.00 -13.71 -12.04
N SER A 90 18.95 -13.12 -13.23
CA SER A 90 18.75 -11.67 -13.42
C SER A 90 17.46 -11.13 -12.79
N ASP A 91 16.43 -11.97 -12.66
CA ASP A 91 15.13 -11.71 -12.06
C ASP A 91 14.96 -12.31 -10.65
N GLN A 92 15.88 -13.18 -10.23
CA GLN A 92 15.78 -14.02 -9.04
C GLN A 92 17.01 -13.82 -8.13
N PRO A 93 17.03 -12.79 -7.26
CA PRO A 93 18.21 -12.43 -6.49
C PRO A 93 18.83 -13.58 -5.68
N ALA A 94 18.01 -14.30 -4.92
CA ALA A 94 18.48 -15.33 -3.99
C ALA A 94 17.44 -16.43 -3.73
N LYS A 95 17.93 -17.51 -3.12
CA LYS A 95 17.13 -18.57 -2.49
C LYS A 95 17.02 -18.31 -0.99
N LEU A 96 16.09 -19.03 -0.35
CA LEU A 96 16.08 -19.24 1.10
C LEU A 96 17.46 -19.70 1.58
N GLN A 97 17.98 -19.09 2.65
CA GLN A 97 19.29 -19.43 3.19
C GLN A 97 19.29 -20.78 3.89
N GLU A 98 18.26 -21.07 4.69
CA GLU A 98 18.08 -22.29 5.45
C GLU A 98 17.75 -23.49 4.57
N ALA A 99 18.29 -24.67 4.90
CA ALA A 99 17.94 -25.93 4.24
C ALA A 99 16.42 -26.23 4.34
N SER A 100 15.81 -25.92 5.49
CA SER A 100 14.37 -25.98 5.69
C SER A 100 13.87 -25.01 6.76
N VAL A 101 12.66 -24.48 6.59
CA VAL A 101 11.95 -23.64 7.57
C VAL A 101 10.55 -24.22 7.82
N PRO A 102 10.34 -24.95 8.93
CA PRO A 102 9.03 -25.50 9.27
C PRO A 102 8.05 -24.38 9.68
N LYS A 103 6.77 -24.73 9.85
CA LYS A 103 5.75 -23.82 10.38
C LYS A 103 6.22 -23.13 11.68
N ASN A 104 5.98 -21.84 11.76
CA ASN A 104 6.43 -20.88 12.78
C ASN A 104 7.95 -20.63 12.83
N GLY A 105 8.77 -21.31 12.02
CA GLY A 105 10.19 -21.01 11.86
C GLY A 105 10.43 -19.71 11.07
N VAL A 106 11.64 -19.15 11.18
CA VAL A 106 12.05 -17.94 10.45
C VAL A 106 13.09 -18.33 9.40
N GLY A 107 12.88 -17.85 8.17
CA GLY A 107 13.79 -17.96 7.05
C GLY A 107 14.42 -16.62 6.65
N HIS A 108 15.64 -16.67 6.12
CA HIS A 108 16.38 -15.51 5.66
C HIS A 108 16.52 -15.48 4.13
N ILE A 109 16.33 -14.29 3.56
CA ILE A 109 16.68 -13.95 2.19
C ILE A 109 17.78 -12.89 2.24
N ILE A 110 18.93 -13.20 1.65
CA ILE A 110 20.09 -12.30 1.61
C ILE A 110 20.63 -12.26 0.18
N PHE A 111 20.75 -11.07 -0.40
CA PHE A 111 21.32 -10.85 -1.73
C PHE A 111 22.04 -9.51 -1.83
N PRO A 112 23.10 -9.40 -2.64
CA PRO A 112 23.70 -8.11 -2.97
C PRO A 112 22.82 -7.31 -3.92
N ILE A 113 22.92 -5.99 -3.89
CA ILE A 113 22.38 -5.04 -4.87
C ILE A 113 23.47 -4.07 -5.26
N LYS A 114 23.52 -3.64 -6.52
CA LYS A 114 24.53 -2.73 -7.06
C LYS A 114 23.92 -1.42 -7.52
N ALA A 115 24.40 -0.28 -7.03
CA ALA A 115 23.84 1.01 -7.39
C ALA A 115 23.96 1.33 -8.90
N PRO A 116 22.92 1.90 -9.54
CA PRO A 116 23.02 2.49 -10.87
C PRO A 116 23.99 3.68 -10.88
N SER A 117 24.39 4.14 -12.06
CA SER A 117 25.25 5.31 -12.25
C SER A 117 24.55 6.65 -11.96
N LYS A 118 23.22 6.68 -12.10
CA LYS A 118 22.37 7.86 -11.86
C LYS A 118 22.11 8.00 -10.35
N THR A 119 22.31 9.20 -9.81
CA THR A 119 21.95 9.54 -8.43
C THR A 119 20.45 9.78 -8.30
N GLY A 120 19.85 9.44 -7.16
CA GLY A 120 18.44 9.66 -6.90
C GLY A 120 17.88 8.77 -5.80
N LEU A 121 16.60 8.96 -5.49
CA LEU A 121 15.82 8.04 -4.68
C LEU A 121 15.15 7.01 -5.58
N TYR A 122 15.24 5.75 -5.18
CA TYR A 122 14.67 4.61 -5.88
C TYR A 122 13.87 3.74 -4.91
N ALA A 123 12.82 3.11 -5.42
CA ALA A 123 12.13 2.01 -4.74
C ALA A 123 12.25 0.77 -5.60
N GLU A 124 12.46 -0.38 -4.98
CA GLU A 124 12.65 -1.66 -5.65
C GLU A 124 11.90 -2.74 -4.88
N THR A 125 11.01 -3.47 -5.54
CA THR A 125 10.05 -4.37 -4.89
C THR A 125 10.35 -5.82 -5.25
N PHE A 126 10.10 -6.70 -4.30
CA PHE A 126 10.44 -8.11 -4.36
C PHE A 126 9.32 -8.97 -3.78
N TYR A 127 9.22 -10.23 -4.21
CA TYR A 127 8.25 -11.18 -3.68
C TYR A 127 8.82 -12.59 -3.56
N LEU A 128 8.47 -13.29 -2.47
CA LEU A 128 8.79 -14.70 -2.28
C LEU A 128 7.96 -15.64 -3.17
N ALA A 129 8.61 -16.64 -3.76
CA ALA A 129 7.97 -17.76 -4.44
C ALA A 129 8.50 -19.10 -3.90
N ALA A 130 7.65 -20.12 -3.86
CA ALA A 130 8.06 -21.51 -3.89
C ALA A 130 8.10 -21.97 -5.36
N GLU A 131 9.28 -22.32 -5.86
CA GLU A 131 9.52 -22.60 -7.29
C GLU A 131 8.54 -23.64 -7.84
N ASP A 132 7.99 -23.36 -9.02
CA ASP A 132 7.02 -24.20 -9.72
C ASP A 132 5.72 -24.52 -8.94
N ILE A 133 5.54 -23.95 -7.73
CA ILE A 133 4.38 -24.21 -6.86
C ILE A 133 3.49 -22.97 -6.73
N ALA A 134 3.99 -21.86 -6.16
CA ALA A 134 3.18 -20.70 -5.80
C ALA A 134 4.03 -19.45 -5.48
N TRP A 135 3.45 -18.26 -5.63
CA TRP A 135 3.89 -17.07 -4.88
C TRP A 135 3.44 -17.21 -3.40
N ILE A 136 4.22 -16.72 -2.44
CA ILE A 136 3.96 -16.89 -1.01
C ILE A 136 3.29 -15.63 -0.44
N PRO A 137 1.97 -15.63 -0.12
CA PRO A 137 1.28 -14.47 0.43
C PRO A 137 1.96 -13.93 1.69
N GLY A 138 2.06 -12.60 1.79
CA GLY A 138 2.77 -11.91 2.87
C GLY A 138 4.29 -11.84 2.72
N GLY A 139 4.86 -12.48 1.68
CA GLY A 139 6.28 -12.42 1.35
C GLY A 139 6.73 -11.22 0.50
N LYS A 140 5.88 -10.20 0.29
CA LYS A 140 6.20 -9.04 -0.58
C LYS A 140 6.86 -7.95 0.24
N PHE A 141 7.95 -7.38 -0.24
CA PHE A 141 8.67 -6.30 0.42
C PHE A 141 9.28 -5.31 -0.57
N THR A 142 9.52 -4.08 -0.14
CA THR A 142 10.11 -3.01 -0.97
C THR A 142 11.33 -2.44 -0.25
N ILE A 143 12.47 -2.38 -0.93
CA ILE A 143 13.64 -1.63 -0.49
C ILE A 143 13.58 -0.20 -1.04
N ASN A 144 14.09 0.75 -0.28
CA ASN A 144 14.23 2.15 -0.66
C ASN A 144 15.73 2.46 -0.70
N VAL A 145 16.21 2.89 -1.86
CA VAL A 145 17.65 3.08 -2.11
C VAL A 145 17.91 4.55 -2.45
N ASN A 146 18.81 5.18 -1.68
CA ASN A 146 19.33 6.52 -1.96
C ASN A 146 20.71 6.40 -2.61
N VAL A 147 20.80 6.70 -3.89
CA VAL A 147 22.06 6.70 -4.64
C VAL A 147 22.61 8.13 -4.65
N THR A 148 23.71 8.37 -3.92
CA THR A 148 24.29 9.72 -3.76
C THR A 148 25.82 9.71 -3.76
N ASN A 149 26.42 10.78 -4.29
CA ASN A 149 27.87 10.97 -4.29
C ASN A 149 28.41 11.35 -2.90
N ASP A 150 27.58 11.97 -2.06
CA ASP A 150 27.94 12.42 -0.73
C ASP A 150 27.89 11.27 0.27
N VAL A 151 29.06 10.77 0.66
CA VAL A 151 29.20 9.79 1.74
C VAL A 151 30.03 10.37 2.86
N THR A 152 29.33 10.88 3.87
CA THR A 152 29.77 10.76 5.26
C THR A 152 29.59 9.30 5.69
N ALA A 153 30.69 8.65 6.07
CA ALA A 153 30.75 7.19 6.14
C ALA A 153 29.92 6.59 7.29
N ALA A 154 29.09 5.59 6.96
CA ALA A 154 28.62 4.62 7.94
C ALA A 154 29.74 3.61 8.24
N VAL A 155 30.19 3.54 9.50
CA VAL A 155 31.16 2.54 9.97
C VAL A 155 30.51 1.16 10.13
N PRO A 156 31.20 0.06 9.77
CA PRO A 156 30.61 -1.27 9.78
C PRO A 156 30.55 -1.87 11.20
N VAL A 157 29.42 -2.50 11.55
CA VAL A 157 29.30 -3.30 12.77
C VAL A 157 29.69 -4.74 12.48
N VAL A 158 30.72 -5.23 13.17
CA VAL A 158 31.13 -6.64 13.14
C VAL A 158 30.09 -7.47 13.90
N SER A 159 29.49 -8.45 13.23
CA SER A 159 28.58 -9.41 13.85
C SER A 159 29.34 -10.54 14.54
N THR A 160 29.11 -10.73 15.83
CA THR A 160 29.47 -11.95 16.57
C THR A 160 28.29 -12.42 17.43
N ALA A 161 27.65 -13.52 17.00
CA ALA A 161 26.86 -14.41 17.86
C ALA A 161 27.79 -15.16 18.86
N PRO A 162 27.32 -15.90 19.90
CA PRO A 162 25.97 -16.39 20.22
C PRO A 162 25.45 -15.86 21.59
N SER A 163 24.41 -16.34 22.32
CA SER A 163 23.76 -17.67 22.36
C SER A 163 22.31 -17.64 22.90
N THR A 164 21.60 -18.76 22.79
CA THR A 164 20.31 -19.06 23.45
C THR A 164 20.37 -19.07 24.99
N THR A 165 19.32 -18.57 25.66
CA THR A 165 18.69 -19.20 26.85
C THR A 165 17.26 -18.66 27.01
N SER A 166 16.34 -19.51 27.47
CA SER A 166 14.90 -19.25 27.53
C SER A 166 14.43 -18.54 28.82
N THR A 167 13.19 -18.05 28.74
CA THR A 167 12.11 -18.08 29.77
C THR A 167 11.79 -16.81 30.59
N THR A 168 10.50 -16.47 30.53
CA THR A 168 9.60 -15.97 31.58
C THR A 168 9.15 -14.50 31.51
N THR A 169 7.82 -14.38 31.51
CA THR A 169 6.95 -13.19 31.51
C THR A 169 7.03 -12.38 32.81
N THR A 170 6.98 -11.05 32.72
CA THR A 170 6.17 -10.22 33.63
C THR A 170 5.88 -8.84 33.04
N SER A 171 4.69 -8.31 33.36
CA SER A 171 4.29 -6.94 33.07
C SER A 171 4.66 -6.02 34.24
N THR A 172 5.43 -4.97 33.99
CA THR A 172 5.77 -3.92 34.97
C THR A 172 5.54 -2.54 34.40
N THR A 173 5.03 -1.63 35.23
CA THR A 173 4.96 -0.19 34.95
C THR A 173 6.37 0.36 34.79
N ALA A 174 6.63 1.12 33.73
CA ALA A 174 7.97 1.62 33.41
C ALA A 174 8.49 2.60 34.47
N SER A 175 9.70 2.37 34.98
CA SER A 175 10.37 3.22 35.97
C SER A 175 11.28 4.27 35.30
N THR A 176 11.40 5.45 35.93
CA THR A 176 12.34 6.50 35.52
C THR A 176 13.69 6.44 36.26
N GLU A 177 13.85 5.49 37.18
CA GLU A 177 15.03 5.37 38.04
C GLU A 177 16.29 5.03 37.23
N GLY A 178 17.33 5.86 37.35
CA GLY A 178 18.58 5.70 36.61
C GLY A 178 18.55 6.18 35.15
N LEU A 179 17.45 6.74 34.65
CA LEU A 179 17.38 7.38 33.33
C LEU A 179 17.85 8.84 33.41
N SER A 180 18.87 9.19 32.63
CA SER A 180 19.33 10.57 32.40
C SER A 180 20.03 10.64 31.04
N GLY A 181 19.89 11.74 30.29
CA GLY A 181 20.55 11.89 29.00
C GLY A 181 20.82 13.33 28.57
N MET A 182 21.71 13.50 27.59
CA MET A 182 22.03 14.81 27.01
C MET A 182 22.12 14.79 25.48
N VAL A 183 21.66 15.85 24.83
CA VAL A 183 21.90 16.07 23.38
C VAL A 183 23.33 16.55 23.17
N LEU A 184 24.12 15.79 22.41
CA LEU A 184 25.49 16.13 22.01
C LEU A 184 25.59 16.64 20.57
N LEU A 185 24.81 16.07 19.65
CA LEU A 185 24.88 16.36 18.21
C LEU A 185 23.50 16.68 17.65
N ARG A 186 23.48 17.50 16.60
CA ARG A 186 22.28 17.97 15.90
C ARG A 186 22.61 18.12 14.41
N SER A 187 21.76 17.66 13.51
CA SER A 187 21.96 17.84 12.06
C SER A 187 21.97 19.32 11.65
N ALA A 188 21.21 20.16 12.35
CA ALA A 188 21.24 21.61 12.22
C ALA A 188 21.07 22.31 13.57
N LYS A 189 21.66 23.51 13.70
CA LYS A 189 21.46 24.40 14.86
C LYS A 189 20.11 25.14 14.81
N THR A 190 19.67 25.47 13.60
CA THR A 190 18.41 26.12 13.25
C THR A 190 17.98 25.55 11.91
N ILE A 191 16.68 25.33 11.71
CA ILE A 191 16.08 24.97 10.43
C ILE A 191 15.48 26.23 9.79
N THR A 192 15.55 26.35 8.48
CA THR A 192 14.78 27.33 7.70
C THR A 192 13.95 26.54 6.68
N ALA A 193 12.64 26.78 6.64
CA ALA A 193 11.69 26.02 5.81
C ALA A 193 10.42 26.86 5.53
N GLU A 194 9.64 26.48 4.53
CA GLU A 194 8.29 27.01 4.31
C GLU A 194 7.27 26.36 5.27
N GLY A 195 6.12 27.00 5.47
CA GLY A 195 5.12 26.49 6.40
C GLY A 195 4.58 25.12 5.99
N GLY A 196 4.64 24.13 6.88
CA GLY A 196 4.16 22.76 6.62
C GLY A 196 5.13 21.86 5.84
N ASP A 197 6.32 22.35 5.45
CA ASP A 197 7.40 21.58 4.81
C ASP A 197 7.82 20.36 5.62
N SER A 198 8.26 19.29 4.95
CA SER A 198 8.89 18.15 5.62
C SER A 198 10.35 18.45 5.96
N VAL A 199 10.68 18.38 7.24
CA VAL A 199 12.03 18.60 7.78
C VAL A 199 12.56 17.27 8.33
N GLU A 200 13.63 16.74 7.76
CA GLU A 200 14.39 15.63 8.38
C GLU A 200 15.41 16.18 9.39
N TYR A 201 15.43 15.60 10.59
CA TYR A 201 16.30 16.03 11.68
C TYR A 201 16.94 14.83 12.38
N THR A 202 18.24 14.94 12.67
CA THR A 202 18.99 13.91 13.40
C THR A 202 19.56 14.50 14.67
N VAL A 203 19.34 13.81 15.80
CA VAL A 203 19.89 14.16 17.11
C VAL A 203 20.81 13.05 17.60
N GLY A 204 21.97 13.43 18.12
CA GLY A 204 22.87 12.53 18.84
C GLY A 204 22.68 12.71 20.33
N ILE A 205 22.26 11.66 21.01
CA ILE A 205 21.90 11.67 22.43
C ILE A 205 22.82 10.70 23.18
N LYS A 206 23.47 11.18 24.24
CA LYS A 206 24.26 10.37 25.15
C LYS A 206 23.46 9.97 26.39
N ASN A 207 23.52 8.69 26.74
CA ASN A 207 23.06 8.19 28.03
C ASN A 207 24.03 8.66 29.13
N THR A 208 23.53 9.44 30.09
CA THR A 208 24.29 9.95 31.23
C THR A 208 23.80 9.42 32.57
N GLY A 209 22.73 8.61 32.55
CA GLY A 209 22.22 7.90 33.69
C GLY A 209 23.02 6.63 34.02
N THR A 210 22.43 5.80 34.88
CA THR A 210 22.98 4.52 35.34
C THR A 210 22.28 3.31 34.73
N ALA A 211 21.09 3.49 34.13
CA ALA A 211 20.33 2.43 33.47
C ALA A 211 20.68 2.34 31.97
N THR A 212 20.78 1.12 31.45
CA THR A 212 20.92 0.84 30.01
C THR A 212 19.59 1.04 29.29
N TRP A 213 19.59 1.74 28.16
CA TRP A 213 18.37 2.01 27.38
C TRP A 213 18.15 0.94 26.31
N ASN A 214 17.05 0.19 26.34
CA ASN A 214 16.83 -0.91 25.38
C ASN A 214 16.00 -0.43 24.20
N ARG A 215 14.80 0.09 24.44
CA ARG A 215 13.93 0.75 23.47
C ARG A 215 13.94 2.26 23.70
N ARG A 216 14.24 3.04 22.66
CA ARG A 216 14.26 4.51 22.66
C ARG A 216 13.18 5.04 21.75
N GLU A 217 12.48 6.08 22.17
CA GLU A 217 11.40 6.73 21.43
C GLU A 217 11.54 8.23 21.51
N VAL A 218 11.48 8.93 20.38
CA VAL A 218 11.30 10.39 20.39
C VAL A 218 9.81 10.65 20.40
N ARG A 219 9.33 11.39 21.40
CA ARG A 219 7.91 11.65 21.63
C ARG A 219 7.57 13.13 21.64
N VAL A 220 6.30 13.44 21.37
CA VAL A 220 5.70 14.74 21.69
C VAL A 220 5.61 14.88 23.23
N PRO A 221 5.90 16.04 23.84
CA PRO A 221 5.81 16.21 25.29
C PRO A 221 4.35 16.17 25.80
N ASP A 222 4.09 15.39 26.85
CA ASP A 222 2.73 15.14 27.38
C ASP A 222 1.95 16.40 27.81
N VAL A 223 2.65 17.50 28.12
CA VAL A 223 2.07 18.74 28.69
C VAL A 223 1.76 19.81 27.61
N GLN A 224 1.77 19.46 26.33
CA GLN A 224 1.38 20.35 25.21
C GLN A 224 0.32 19.74 24.27
N ILE A 225 -0.58 18.91 24.80
CA ILE A 225 -1.85 18.56 24.16
C ILE A 225 -2.79 19.78 24.24
N ALA A 226 -2.49 20.82 23.44
CA ALA A 226 -3.32 22.03 23.30
C ALA A 226 -3.02 22.89 22.06
N ALA A 227 -1.81 22.85 21.47
CA ALA A 227 -1.46 23.80 20.40
C ALA A 227 -0.52 23.31 19.28
N SER A 228 0.44 22.41 19.54
CA SER A 228 1.56 22.16 18.60
C SER A 228 1.78 20.70 18.17
N GLY A 229 1.15 19.73 18.84
CA GLY A 229 1.28 18.30 18.50
C GLY A 229 0.78 17.93 17.10
N SER A 230 -0.17 18.70 16.56
CA SER A 230 -0.71 18.55 15.20
C SER A 230 0.12 19.28 14.14
N GLU A 231 0.64 20.47 14.44
CA GLU A 231 1.33 21.31 13.44
C GLU A 231 2.59 20.65 12.86
N THR A 232 3.32 19.89 13.69
CA THR A 232 4.60 19.28 13.29
C THR A 232 4.48 17.80 12.92
N GLN A 233 3.28 17.23 12.92
CA GLN A 233 3.07 15.81 12.65
C GLN A 233 3.46 15.45 11.21
N HIS A 234 4.32 14.45 11.06
CA HIS A 234 4.78 13.97 9.75
C HIS A 234 4.34 12.53 9.50
N VAL A 235 4.08 12.20 8.23
CA VAL A 235 3.56 10.87 7.80
C VAL A 235 4.50 9.70 8.09
N SER A 236 5.75 9.99 8.44
CA SER A 236 6.75 8.98 8.85
C SER A 236 6.75 8.66 10.34
N TRP A 237 5.87 9.29 11.14
CA TRP A 237 5.81 9.05 12.58
C TRP A 237 5.25 7.64 12.88
N VAL A 238 5.71 7.03 13.97
CA VAL A 238 5.22 5.72 14.44
C VAL A 238 3.79 5.84 15.01
N SER A 239 3.47 6.97 15.61
CA SER A 239 2.11 7.36 16.04
C SER A 239 2.00 8.88 16.16
N SER A 240 0.81 9.41 16.47
CA SER A 240 0.59 10.84 16.74
C SER A 240 1.41 11.40 17.91
N SER A 241 1.97 10.56 18.78
CA SER A 241 2.83 10.96 19.91
C SER A 241 4.25 10.39 19.86
N VAL A 242 4.56 9.49 18.92
CA VAL A 242 5.88 8.84 18.78
C VAL A 242 6.42 9.05 17.37
N LEU A 243 7.46 9.86 17.25
CA LEU A 243 8.08 10.24 15.97
C LEU A 243 8.89 9.10 15.37
N VAL A 244 9.62 8.38 16.22
CA VAL A 244 10.45 7.23 15.84
C VAL A 244 10.63 6.36 17.08
N ALA A 245 10.62 5.04 16.87
CA ALA A 245 10.90 4.03 17.89
C ALA A 245 12.07 3.17 17.42
N LYS A 246 13.04 2.95 18.32
CA LYS A 246 14.31 2.28 18.02
C LYS A 246 14.60 1.26 19.13
N ALA A 247 14.81 -0.01 18.75
CA ALA A 247 15.05 -1.13 19.66
C ALA A 247 16.11 -2.11 19.11
N ASP A 248 16.97 -1.61 18.22
CA ASP A 248 17.98 -2.35 17.45
C ASP A 248 19.23 -2.72 18.25
N ALA A 249 19.62 -1.87 19.21
CA ALA A 249 20.74 -2.06 20.11
C ALA A 249 20.47 -1.40 21.47
N SER A 250 21.05 -1.92 22.55
CA SER A 250 20.95 -1.32 23.88
C SER A 250 22.05 -0.28 24.12
N ILE A 251 21.70 0.88 24.71
CA ILE A 251 22.61 2.00 24.93
C ILE A 251 23.04 2.04 26.39
N ALA A 252 24.25 1.55 26.66
CA ALA A 252 24.83 1.54 28.00
C ALA A 252 25.10 2.96 28.55
N PRO A 253 25.18 3.15 29.87
CA PRO A 253 25.67 4.37 30.50
C PRO A 253 26.97 4.88 29.86
N GLY A 254 26.99 6.16 29.46
CA GLY A 254 28.12 6.81 28.79
C GLY A 254 28.17 6.64 27.27
N SER A 255 27.38 5.74 26.66
CA SER A 255 27.27 5.57 25.21
C SER A 255 26.32 6.58 24.57
N MET A 256 26.46 6.80 23.26
CA MET A 256 25.64 7.72 22.47
C MET A 256 24.87 6.96 21.38
N ASP A 257 23.63 7.38 21.14
CA ASP A 257 22.80 6.95 20.03
C ASP A 257 22.54 8.10 19.04
N LEU A 258 22.34 7.77 17.77
CA LEU A 258 21.89 8.70 16.73
C LEU A 258 20.44 8.34 16.36
N ILE A 259 19.55 9.32 16.47
CA ILE A 259 18.13 9.16 16.20
C ILE A 259 17.71 10.20 15.16
N SER A 260 17.30 9.72 13.99
CA SER A 260 16.73 10.52 12.90
C SER A 260 15.21 10.41 12.91
N PHE A 261 14.53 11.53 12.72
CA PHE A 261 13.09 11.63 12.56
C PHE A 261 12.75 12.82 11.66
N SER A 262 11.64 12.73 10.94
CA SER A 262 11.10 13.85 10.18
C SER A 262 9.97 14.51 10.96
N PHE A 263 9.76 15.81 10.79
CA PHE A 263 8.63 16.56 11.33
C PHE A 263 8.20 17.64 10.32
N ARG A 264 6.98 18.18 10.42
CA ARG A 264 6.55 19.32 9.59
C ARG A 264 6.99 20.65 10.20
N ALA A 265 7.45 21.59 9.39
CA ALA A 265 7.68 22.95 9.81
C ALA A 265 6.36 23.60 10.28
N PRO A 266 6.35 24.42 11.36
CA PRO A 266 5.13 25.08 11.85
C PRO A 266 4.41 25.89 10.77
N ALA A 267 3.08 25.98 10.86
CA ALA A 267 2.25 26.46 9.74
C ALA A 267 2.27 27.99 9.51
N LYS A 268 2.91 28.76 10.38
CA LYS A 268 2.89 30.24 10.35
C LYS A 268 4.29 30.83 10.25
N THR A 269 4.44 31.86 9.42
CA THR A 269 5.68 32.62 9.24
C THR A 269 6.20 33.14 10.58
N GLY A 270 7.49 32.95 10.88
CA GLY A 270 8.09 33.40 12.13
C GLY A 270 9.20 32.51 12.67
N SER A 271 9.66 32.81 13.89
CA SER A 271 10.66 32.01 14.60
C SER A 271 9.98 31.16 15.66
N HIS A 272 10.16 29.85 15.56
CA HIS A 272 9.52 28.83 16.39
C HIS A 272 10.55 27.96 17.10
N THR A 273 10.15 27.27 18.16
CA THR A 273 10.93 26.19 18.76
C THR A 273 10.05 24.95 18.87
N VAL A 274 10.31 23.99 17.99
CA VAL A 274 9.68 22.67 18.02
C VAL A 274 10.35 21.85 19.12
N LYS A 275 9.58 21.16 19.97
CA LYS A 275 10.12 20.44 21.13
C LYS A 275 9.65 18.99 21.17
N TYR A 276 10.61 18.08 21.34
CA TYR A 276 10.35 16.66 21.60
C TYR A 276 11.07 16.20 22.86
N VAL A 277 10.68 15.05 23.40
CA VAL A 277 11.35 14.39 24.55
C VAL A 277 11.80 13.00 24.15
N LEU A 278 12.82 12.47 24.83
CA LEU A 278 13.16 11.06 24.71
C LEU A 278 12.40 10.25 25.77
N ALA A 279 11.84 9.11 25.37
CA ALA A 279 11.40 8.06 26.27
C ALA A 279 12.26 6.80 26.08
N VAL A 280 12.53 6.10 27.18
CA VAL A 280 13.28 4.85 27.23
C VAL A 280 12.43 3.80 27.93
N ASP A 281 12.28 2.64 27.29
CA ASP A 281 11.56 1.47 27.82
C ASP A 281 10.14 1.79 28.35
N GLY A 282 9.51 2.81 27.76
CA GLY A 282 8.18 3.31 28.09
C GLY A 282 8.16 4.64 28.86
N ALA A 283 9.20 4.94 29.64
CA ALA A 283 9.28 6.09 30.54
C ALA A 283 10.02 7.29 29.92
N VAL A 284 9.50 8.51 30.10
CA VAL A 284 10.17 9.75 29.62
C VAL A 284 11.43 10.03 30.43
N VAL A 285 12.54 10.34 29.76
CA VAL A 285 13.83 10.71 30.37
C VAL A 285 13.71 12.15 30.90
N PRO A 286 13.72 12.37 32.24
CA PRO A 286 13.22 13.63 32.80
C PRO A 286 14.05 14.89 32.49
N ASP A 287 15.33 14.75 32.16
CA ASP A 287 16.29 15.83 31.95
C ASP A 287 16.63 16.08 30.46
N LEU A 288 15.97 15.37 29.54
CA LEU A 288 16.35 15.33 28.13
C LEU A 288 15.23 15.81 27.19
N SER A 289 15.30 17.07 26.76
CA SER A 289 14.49 17.63 25.67
C SER A 289 15.31 17.85 24.39
N ILE A 290 14.61 17.77 23.26
CA ILE A 290 15.12 18.00 21.91
C ILE A 290 14.42 19.26 21.36
N ASP A 291 14.93 20.41 21.77
CA ASP A 291 14.44 21.73 21.31
C ASP A 291 15.08 22.06 19.95
N ILE A 292 14.28 22.31 18.92
CA ILE A 292 14.69 22.56 17.53
C ILE A 292 14.20 23.96 17.11
N PRO A 293 15.08 24.96 16.95
CA PRO A 293 14.71 26.25 16.39
C PRO A 293 14.36 26.13 14.90
N VAL A 294 13.20 26.66 14.50
CA VAL A 294 12.71 26.64 13.11
C VAL A 294 12.30 28.06 12.71
N THR A 295 12.90 28.59 11.65
CA THR A 295 12.50 29.83 11.00
C THR A 295 11.61 29.49 9.82
N VAL A 296 10.33 29.83 9.92
CA VAL A 296 9.33 29.61 8.87
C VAL A 296 9.28 30.84 7.96
N THR A 297 9.56 30.66 6.67
CA THR A 297 9.72 31.75 5.69
C THR A 297 8.44 32.21 5.01
N SER A 298 7.41 31.37 5.02
CA SER A 298 6.08 31.59 4.42
C SER A 298 5.04 30.83 5.23
N ASP A 299 3.80 31.32 5.27
CA ASP A 299 2.68 30.57 5.85
C ASP A 299 2.43 29.30 5.02
N ALA A 300 2.01 28.23 5.69
CA ALA A 300 1.59 27.02 4.99
C ALA A 300 0.40 27.36 4.06
N PRO A 301 0.40 26.90 2.79
CA PRO A 301 -0.71 27.14 1.90
C PRO A 301 -2.00 26.58 2.52
N GLU A 302 -3.06 27.39 2.53
CA GLU A 302 -4.38 26.91 2.95
C GLU A 302 -4.76 25.70 2.10
N ALA A 303 -5.30 24.66 2.73
CA ALA A 303 -5.72 23.47 2.00
C ALA A 303 -6.86 23.81 1.05
N VAL A 304 -6.51 23.99 -0.23
CA VAL A 304 -7.44 24.20 -1.32
C VAL A 304 -8.37 22.99 -1.39
N ARG A 305 -9.60 23.14 -0.88
CA ARG A 305 -10.70 22.27 -1.27
C ARG A 305 -10.88 22.49 -2.77
N SER A 306 -10.42 21.54 -3.58
CA SER A 306 -10.67 21.57 -5.02
C SER A 306 -12.17 21.76 -5.23
N PRO A 307 -12.60 22.77 -6.02
CA PRO A 307 -14.01 22.94 -6.30
C PRO A 307 -14.53 21.64 -6.96
N VAL A 308 -15.65 21.14 -6.44
CA VAL A 308 -16.43 20.14 -7.15
C VAL A 308 -16.84 20.79 -8.47
N ARG A 309 -16.77 20.05 -9.59
CA ARG A 309 -17.31 20.51 -10.87
C ARG A 309 -18.75 20.95 -10.65
N GLU A 310 -19.06 22.23 -10.86
CA GLU A 310 -20.39 22.77 -10.61
C GLU A 310 -21.42 21.98 -11.45
N THR A 311 -22.26 21.24 -10.73
CA THR A 311 -23.54 20.69 -11.18
C THR A 311 -24.57 21.34 -10.27
N ASP A 312 -25.59 21.94 -10.86
CA ASP A 312 -26.32 23.07 -10.30
C ASP A 312 -26.79 22.87 -8.84
N GLU A 313 -26.31 23.72 -7.92
CA GLU A 313 -26.77 23.77 -6.53
C GLU A 313 -28.17 24.42 -6.44
N ASP A 314 -29.21 23.76 -6.97
CA ASP A 314 -30.60 24.22 -6.80
C ASP A 314 -31.66 23.08 -6.93
N ALA A 315 -31.70 22.16 -5.96
CA ALA A 315 -32.93 21.42 -5.63
C ALA A 315 -32.84 20.73 -4.25
N ARG A 316 -33.63 21.22 -3.28
CA ARG A 316 -34.14 20.40 -2.17
C ARG A 316 -35.56 19.98 -2.52
N GLU A 317 -35.74 18.83 -3.16
CA GLU A 317 -37.02 18.10 -3.21
C GLU A 317 -36.78 16.64 -3.63
N ASP A 318 -37.72 15.75 -3.31
CA ASP A 318 -37.53 14.29 -3.22
C ASP A 318 -37.41 13.52 -4.56
N ASN A 319 -36.76 14.11 -5.57
CA ASN A 319 -36.38 13.42 -6.81
C ASN A 319 -34.85 13.38 -6.90
N VAL A 320 -34.25 12.22 -6.62
CA VAL A 320 -32.83 12.00 -6.92
C VAL A 320 -32.69 11.83 -8.43
N ASP A 321 -32.31 12.90 -9.11
CA ASP A 321 -32.00 12.83 -10.54
C ASP A 321 -30.80 11.89 -10.73
N LEU A 322 -31.03 10.81 -11.48
CA LEU A 322 -30.04 9.76 -11.66
C LEU A 322 -29.04 10.22 -12.73
N MET A 323 -27.76 10.27 -12.36
CA MET A 323 -26.69 10.54 -13.30
C MET A 323 -26.43 9.31 -14.19
N GLU A 324 -25.82 9.54 -15.35
CA GLU A 324 -25.26 8.45 -16.17
C GLU A 324 -24.14 7.71 -15.42
N GLU A 325 -23.95 6.42 -15.71
CA GLU A 325 -22.90 5.63 -15.09
C GLU A 325 -21.50 6.21 -15.42
N PRO A 326 -20.67 6.55 -14.42
CA PRO A 326 -19.34 7.10 -14.66
C PRO A 326 -18.44 6.17 -15.47
N ILE A 327 -17.85 6.68 -16.56
CA ILE A 327 -16.73 6.01 -17.24
C ILE A 327 -15.44 6.27 -16.48
N MET A 328 -14.85 5.21 -15.93
CA MET A 328 -13.57 5.24 -15.23
C MET A 328 -12.42 5.09 -16.21
N ARG A 329 -11.37 5.91 -16.02
CA ARG A 329 -10.05 5.72 -16.65
C ARG A 329 -9.09 5.23 -15.58
N VAL A 330 -8.43 4.10 -15.82
CA VAL A 330 -7.64 3.38 -14.81
C VAL A 330 -6.24 3.07 -15.35
N GLY A 331 -5.18 3.53 -14.68
CA GLY A 331 -3.79 3.15 -15.00
C GLY A 331 -3.51 1.68 -14.67
N VAL A 332 -3.42 0.81 -15.68
CA VAL A 332 -3.31 -0.65 -15.49
C VAL A 332 -1.88 -1.19 -15.57
N LEU A 333 -1.01 -0.53 -16.34
CA LEU A 333 0.37 -0.97 -16.59
C LEU A 333 1.23 0.24 -17.02
N ILE A 334 2.45 0.34 -16.50
CA ILE A 334 3.48 1.22 -17.08
C ILE A 334 4.17 0.44 -18.20
N VAL A 335 4.33 1.06 -19.36
CA VAL A 335 5.07 0.50 -20.50
C VAL A 335 6.53 0.89 -20.34
N ASP A 336 7.35 -0.08 -19.96
CA ASP A 336 8.76 0.06 -19.58
C ASP A 336 9.57 -1.18 -20.00
N GLU A 337 10.78 -1.36 -19.46
CA GLU A 337 11.66 -2.50 -19.75
C GLU A 337 10.97 -3.88 -19.58
N GLU A 338 9.97 -3.99 -18.70
CA GLU A 338 9.26 -5.25 -18.47
C GLU A 338 8.36 -5.68 -19.61
N THR A 339 7.89 -4.70 -20.38
CA THR A 339 7.04 -4.91 -21.55
C THR A 339 7.87 -4.90 -22.84
N ASP A 340 9.20 -4.91 -22.74
CA ASP A 340 10.16 -4.59 -23.82
C ASP A 340 9.86 -3.22 -24.47
N TRP A 341 9.41 -2.26 -23.65
CA TRP A 341 8.96 -0.91 -24.02
C TRP A 341 7.76 -0.86 -24.99
N GLU A 342 7.10 -1.98 -25.26
CA GLU A 342 5.94 -2.07 -26.15
C GLU A 342 4.75 -2.83 -25.52
N VAL A 343 3.58 -2.75 -26.13
CA VAL A 343 2.40 -3.54 -25.77
C VAL A 343 1.87 -4.27 -26.99
N ARG A 344 1.50 -5.54 -26.84
CA ARG A 344 0.78 -6.30 -27.87
C ARG A 344 -0.67 -6.46 -27.43
N VAL A 345 -1.60 -5.83 -28.15
CA VAL A 345 -3.03 -5.80 -27.78
C VAL A 345 -3.87 -6.46 -28.87
N SER A 346 -4.75 -7.36 -28.46
CA SER A 346 -5.81 -7.98 -29.28
C SER A 346 -7.16 -7.91 -28.55
N CYS A 347 -8.27 -7.98 -29.27
CA CYS A 347 -9.62 -8.00 -28.69
C CYS A 347 -10.41 -9.25 -29.10
N ALA A 348 -11.40 -9.63 -28.28
CA ALA A 348 -12.20 -10.84 -28.45
C ALA A 348 -13.30 -10.71 -29.52
N SER A 349 -13.71 -9.48 -29.83
CA SER A 349 -14.53 -9.10 -30.98
C SER A 349 -13.68 -8.38 -32.04
N ASP A 350 -14.29 -8.11 -33.19
CA ASP A 350 -13.79 -7.13 -34.14
C ASP A 350 -13.65 -5.76 -33.45
N TRP A 351 -12.65 -4.97 -33.89
CA TRP A 351 -12.19 -3.81 -33.13
C TRP A 351 -11.44 -2.78 -33.98
N GLU A 352 -11.37 -1.55 -33.48
CA GLU A 352 -10.74 -0.41 -34.13
C GLU A 352 -9.49 0.07 -33.39
N LEU A 353 -8.44 0.39 -34.14
CA LEU A 353 -7.33 1.20 -33.68
C LEU A 353 -7.59 2.66 -34.07
N ARG A 354 -7.68 3.55 -33.07
CA ARG A 354 -7.90 4.99 -33.26
C ARG A 354 -6.85 5.85 -32.57
N GLU A 355 -6.65 7.06 -33.05
CA GLU A 355 -5.99 8.13 -32.30
C GLU A 355 -6.95 8.70 -31.23
N THR A 356 -6.44 9.28 -30.14
CA THR A 356 -7.29 10.01 -29.16
C THR A 356 -8.03 11.21 -29.74
N THR A 357 -7.71 11.63 -30.97
CA THR A 357 -8.45 12.64 -31.75
C THR A 357 -9.73 12.08 -32.39
N GLY A 358 -9.96 10.77 -32.32
CA GLY A 358 -11.07 10.05 -32.97
C GLY A 358 -10.76 9.54 -34.38
N ASN A 359 -9.59 9.90 -34.94
CA ASN A 359 -9.15 9.45 -36.26
C ASN A 359 -8.93 7.94 -36.30
N LEU A 360 -9.47 7.27 -37.33
CA LEU A 360 -9.36 5.82 -37.53
C LEU A 360 -8.02 5.49 -38.21
N LEU A 361 -7.29 4.52 -37.65
CA LEU A 361 -6.01 4.04 -38.19
C LEU A 361 -6.15 2.65 -38.84
N ALA A 362 -6.93 1.78 -38.20
CA ALA A 362 -7.25 0.44 -38.72
C ALA A 362 -8.57 -0.09 -38.13
N GLU A 363 -9.29 -0.85 -38.93
CA GLU A 363 -10.26 -1.86 -38.50
C GLU A 363 -9.51 -3.20 -38.46
N LEU A 364 -9.80 -4.05 -37.47
CA LEU A 364 -9.14 -5.33 -37.22
C LEU A 364 -10.16 -6.41 -36.84
N ASP A 365 -9.93 -7.63 -37.32
CA ASP A 365 -10.78 -8.78 -37.01
C ASP A 365 -10.52 -9.29 -35.56
N ALA A 366 -11.49 -10.00 -34.99
CA ALA A 366 -11.38 -10.63 -33.68
C ALA A 366 -10.12 -11.50 -33.54
N GLY A 367 -9.31 -11.23 -32.51
CA GLY A 367 -8.05 -11.92 -32.23
C GLY A 367 -6.85 -11.45 -33.07
N GLU A 368 -7.02 -10.54 -34.04
CA GLU A 368 -5.88 -9.80 -34.58
C GLU A 368 -5.27 -8.89 -33.51
N ALA A 369 -3.98 -8.60 -33.66
CA ALA A 369 -3.19 -7.94 -32.62
C ALA A 369 -2.29 -6.85 -33.18
N VAL A 370 -2.21 -5.74 -32.45
CA VAL A 370 -1.33 -4.62 -32.73
C VAL A 370 -0.25 -4.54 -31.66
N THR A 371 1.01 -4.51 -32.10
CA THR A 371 2.13 -4.09 -31.25
C THR A 371 2.22 -2.57 -31.28
N ALA A 372 2.37 -1.90 -30.14
CA ALA A 372 2.49 -0.44 -30.05
C ALA A 372 3.47 0.03 -28.96
N HIS A 373 4.20 1.12 -29.21
CA HIS A 373 5.05 1.78 -28.22
C HIS A 373 5.08 3.30 -28.39
N TYR A 374 5.55 4.01 -27.37
CA TYR A 374 5.89 5.42 -27.47
C TYR A 374 7.41 5.61 -27.57
N ASN A 375 7.86 6.44 -28.49
CA ASN A 375 9.28 6.78 -28.65
C ASN A 375 9.53 8.22 -28.17
N GLU A 376 10.09 8.34 -26.96
CA GLU A 376 10.42 9.61 -26.30
C GLU A 376 11.28 10.52 -27.19
N SER A 377 12.35 9.97 -27.78
CA SER A 377 13.34 10.72 -28.58
C SER A 377 12.76 11.39 -29.82
N LYS A 378 11.60 10.91 -30.30
CA LYS A 378 10.88 11.45 -31.47
C LYS A 378 9.54 12.10 -31.11
N SER A 379 9.08 11.93 -29.86
CA SER A 379 7.74 12.28 -29.39
C SER A 379 6.63 11.76 -30.32
N LYS A 380 6.68 10.45 -30.64
CA LYS A 380 5.70 9.75 -31.50
C LYS A 380 5.31 8.40 -30.94
N TYR A 381 4.10 7.98 -31.25
CA TYR A 381 3.64 6.62 -31.05
C TYR A 381 3.92 5.83 -32.32
N TYR A 382 4.38 4.61 -32.17
CA TYR A 382 4.64 3.67 -33.25
C TYR A 382 3.79 2.43 -33.03
N PHE A 383 3.30 1.84 -34.12
CA PHE A 383 2.49 0.63 -34.06
C PHE A 383 2.72 -0.26 -35.28
N ASP A 384 2.50 -1.56 -35.14
CA ASP A 384 2.56 -2.54 -36.22
C ASP A 384 1.39 -3.53 -36.06
N ARG A 385 0.64 -3.71 -37.15
CA ARG A 385 -0.51 -4.62 -37.29
C ARG A 385 -0.22 -5.80 -38.23
N GLY A 386 1.05 -6.18 -38.37
CA GLY A 386 1.53 -7.16 -39.35
C GLY A 386 1.83 -6.59 -40.73
N ASN A 387 1.66 -5.27 -40.93
CA ASN A 387 1.94 -4.55 -42.18
C ASN A 387 3.24 -3.74 -42.14
N GLY A 388 3.98 -3.78 -41.03
CA GLY A 388 5.18 -2.99 -40.79
C GLY A 388 4.90 -1.75 -39.92
N LEU A 389 5.98 -1.06 -39.56
CA LEU A 389 5.94 0.01 -38.56
C LEU A 389 5.27 1.29 -39.08
N GLU A 390 4.07 1.56 -38.58
CA GLU A 390 3.29 2.78 -38.76
C GLU A 390 3.52 3.77 -37.60
N VAL A 391 3.09 5.03 -37.75
CA VAL A 391 3.39 6.12 -36.79
C VAL A 391 2.21 7.06 -36.60
N SER A 392 1.98 7.46 -35.35
CA SER A 392 1.02 8.50 -34.96
C SER A 392 1.69 9.62 -34.14
N SER A 393 1.10 10.81 -34.22
CA SER A 393 1.43 11.95 -33.36
C SER A 393 0.62 12.00 -32.06
N TYR A 394 -0.37 11.12 -31.91
CA TYR A 394 -1.35 11.12 -30.84
C TYR A 394 -1.35 9.77 -30.13
N PRO A 395 -1.74 9.72 -28.84
CA PRO A 395 -1.94 8.45 -28.14
C PRO A 395 -2.94 7.55 -28.87
N LEU A 396 -2.75 6.23 -28.76
CA LEU A 396 -3.53 5.23 -29.48
C LEU A 396 -4.57 4.59 -28.55
N ARG A 397 -5.76 4.32 -29.09
CA ARG A 397 -6.88 3.65 -28.43
C ARG A 397 -7.23 2.37 -29.18
N PHE A 398 -7.36 1.28 -28.44
CA PHE A 398 -7.80 -0.04 -28.90
C PHE A 398 -9.25 -0.18 -28.44
N ILE A 399 -10.19 -0.17 -29.38
CA ILE A 399 -11.63 -0.01 -29.11
C ILE A 399 -12.38 -1.22 -29.70
N PRO A 400 -12.90 -2.15 -28.89
CA PRO A 400 -13.78 -3.20 -29.42
C PRO A 400 -15.06 -2.59 -29.99
N GLU A 401 -15.58 -3.15 -31.09
CA GLU A 401 -16.82 -2.67 -31.72
C GLU A 401 -18.05 -2.92 -30.82
N GLU A 402 -18.04 -4.03 -30.07
CA GLU A 402 -19.08 -4.36 -29.09
C GLU A 402 -18.76 -3.79 -27.70
N GLU A 403 -19.75 -3.16 -27.05
CA GLU A 403 -19.60 -2.65 -25.70
C GLU A 403 -19.30 -3.77 -24.69
N ASN A 404 -18.38 -3.49 -23.77
CA ASN A 404 -17.95 -4.38 -22.68
C ASN A 404 -17.17 -5.62 -23.11
N GLU A 405 -16.82 -5.76 -24.39
CA GLU A 405 -15.95 -6.82 -24.87
C GLU A 405 -14.52 -6.71 -24.34
N VAL A 406 -13.80 -7.83 -24.45
CA VAL A 406 -12.53 -8.04 -23.73
C VAL A 406 -11.32 -7.89 -24.65
N CYS A 407 -10.44 -6.95 -24.32
CA CYS A 407 -9.11 -6.82 -24.91
C CYS A 407 -8.02 -7.38 -23.98
N THR A 408 -6.99 -7.98 -24.57
CA THR A 408 -5.90 -8.68 -23.89
C THR A 408 -4.58 -7.98 -24.20
N ILE A 409 -3.79 -7.66 -23.17
CA ILE A 409 -2.40 -7.23 -23.32
C ILE A 409 -1.53 -8.49 -23.28
N GLU A 410 -1.22 -9.06 -24.44
CA GLU A 410 -0.65 -10.40 -24.57
C GLU A 410 0.76 -10.54 -23.98
N ASN A 411 1.59 -9.50 -24.11
CA ASN A 411 2.94 -9.47 -23.56
C ASN A 411 3.00 -9.08 -22.06
N PHE A 412 1.85 -8.94 -21.40
CA PHE A 412 1.78 -8.64 -19.96
C PHE A 412 1.42 -9.87 -19.14
N ASP A 413 2.32 -10.32 -18.26
CA ASP A 413 2.08 -11.48 -17.36
C ASP A 413 1.92 -11.07 -15.88
N ARG A 414 0.66 -10.96 -15.45
CA ARG A 414 0.29 -10.70 -14.05
C ARG A 414 -0.29 -11.92 -13.33
N ARG A 415 0.07 -13.17 -13.70
CA ARG A 415 -0.44 -14.41 -13.06
C ARG A 415 -0.39 -14.39 -11.52
N ILE A 416 -1.45 -14.90 -10.87
CA ILE A 416 -1.57 -15.00 -9.39
C ILE A 416 -0.57 -15.99 -8.79
N THR A 417 -0.31 -17.11 -9.47
CA THR A 417 0.66 -18.15 -9.09
C THR A 417 1.41 -18.65 -10.32
N ARG A 418 2.62 -19.16 -10.11
CA ARG A 418 3.41 -19.80 -11.18
C ARG A 418 2.67 -21.00 -11.75
N GLY A 419 2.66 -21.11 -13.08
CA GLY A 419 1.93 -22.15 -13.80
C GLY A 419 0.40 -21.98 -13.83
N PHE A 420 -0.16 -20.89 -13.29
CA PHE A 420 -1.58 -20.61 -13.45
C PHE A 420 -1.92 -20.32 -14.92
N THR A 421 -3.05 -20.84 -15.41
CA THR A 421 -3.37 -20.92 -16.85
C THR A 421 -3.61 -19.56 -17.52
N HIS A 422 -4.00 -18.53 -16.76
CA HIS A 422 -4.39 -17.22 -17.29
C HIS A 422 -3.72 -16.07 -16.51
N ALA A 423 -3.16 -15.09 -17.21
CA ALA A 423 -2.63 -13.87 -16.59
C ALA A 423 -3.76 -12.87 -16.26
N ASP A 424 -3.51 -11.94 -15.34
CA ASP A 424 -4.41 -10.80 -15.08
C ASP A 424 -4.10 -9.68 -16.09
N ASN A 425 -4.29 -9.98 -17.37
CA ASN A 425 -3.94 -9.14 -18.53
C ASN A 425 -5.10 -8.87 -19.49
N GLN A 426 -6.31 -9.27 -19.09
CA GLN A 426 -7.55 -9.08 -19.85
C GLN A 426 -8.38 -7.97 -19.23
N PHE A 427 -8.88 -7.04 -20.03
CA PHE A 427 -9.58 -5.84 -19.63
C PHE A 427 -10.81 -5.63 -20.50
N ARG A 428 -11.91 -5.14 -19.92
CA ARG A 428 -13.13 -4.83 -20.68
C ARG A 428 -13.07 -3.44 -21.30
N ASN A 429 -13.80 -3.25 -22.38
CA ASN A 429 -13.89 -1.98 -23.11
C ASN A 429 -12.51 -1.53 -23.61
N ILE A 430 -12.20 -0.24 -23.48
CA ILE A 430 -11.15 0.41 -24.24
C ILE A 430 -9.82 0.32 -23.50
N LEU A 431 -8.75 0.10 -24.25
CA LEU A 431 -7.38 0.32 -23.80
C LEU A 431 -6.81 1.56 -24.52
N GLU A 432 -5.96 2.32 -23.84
CA GLU A 432 -5.28 3.50 -24.39
C GLU A 432 -3.80 3.48 -23.97
N ILE A 433 -2.87 3.52 -24.93
CA ILE A 433 -1.44 3.72 -24.67
C ILE A 433 -1.14 5.22 -24.72
N ARG A 434 -0.65 5.77 -23.61
CA ARG A 434 -0.44 7.22 -23.44
C ARG A 434 0.82 7.55 -22.65
N TYR A 435 1.69 8.33 -23.28
CA TYR A 435 2.81 8.99 -22.61
C TYR A 435 2.34 10.17 -21.74
N ASN A 436 2.87 10.22 -20.52
CA ASN A 436 2.74 11.30 -19.56
C ASN A 436 4.09 12.01 -19.42
N SER A 437 4.12 13.30 -19.76
CA SER A 437 5.32 14.14 -19.66
C SER A 437 5.61 14.64 -18.25
N ALA A 438 4.66 14.59 -17.31
CA ALA A 438 4.86 15.11 -15.95
C ALA A 438 5.71 14.18 -15.06
N LYS A 439 5.62 12.87 -15.28
CA LYS A 439 6.38 11.83 -14.56
C LYS A 439 7.19 10.92 -15.51
N ASP A 440 7.40 11.38 -16.75
CA ASP A 440 8.27 10.80 -17.77
C ASP A 440 8.07 9.28 -17.93
N ARG A 441 6.86 8.88 -18.33
CA ARG A 441 6.45 7.47 -18.44
C ARG A 441 5.30 7.25 -19.40
N THR A 442 5.19 6.05 -19.94
CA THR A 442 4.05 5.62 -20.75
C THR A 442 3.14 4.72 -19.94
N TRP A 443 1.84 4.99 -19.97
CA TRP A 443 0.81 4.19 -19.31
C TRP A 443 -0.07 3.49 -20.33
N MET A 444 -0.44 2.24 -20.03
CA MET A 444 -1.70 1.66 -20.48
C MET A 444 -2.81 2.09 -19.52
N ILE A 445 -3.85 2.68 -20.08
CA ILE A 445 -5.05 3.15 -19.38
C ILE A 445 -6.23 2.32 -19.87
N ASN A 446 -6.97 1.70 -18.97
CA ASN A 446 -8.23 1.03 -19.30
C ASN A 446 -9.40 1.98 -19.03
N GLU A 447 -10.29 2.14 -20.00
CA GLU A 447 -11.45 3.02 -19.96
C GLU A 447 -12.74 2.19 -20.07
N LEU A 448 -13.55 2.20 -19.01
CA LEU A 448 -14.72 1.32 -18.84
C LEU A 448 -15.73 1.89 -17.83
N PRO A 449 -17.02 1.51 -17.88
CA PRO A 449 -18.01 1.92 -16.87
C PRO A 449 -17.64 1.42 -15.47
N VAL A 450 -17.93 2.23 -14.45
CA VAL A 450 -17.48 2.01 -13.06
C VAL A 450 -17.94 0.66 -12.48
N GLU A 451 -19.11 0.15 -12.86
CA GLU A 451 -19.59 -1.15 -12.37
C GLU A 451 -18.74 -2.30 -12.92
N TYR A 452 -18.32 -2.25 -14.19
CA TYR A 452 -17.38 -3.22 -14.77
C TYR A 452 -15.98 -3.10 -14.18
N TYR A 453 -15.53 -1.89 -13.83
CA TYR A 453 -14.30 -1.69 -13.06
C TYR A 453 -14.36 -2.40 -11.70
N LEU A 454 -15.46 -2.25 -10.96
CA LEU A 454 -15.65 -2.85 -9.64
C LEU A 454 -15.67 -4.39 -9.68
N ARG A 455 -16.19 -5.00 -10.75
CA ARG A 455 -16.14 -6.45 -10.96
C ARG A 455 -14.72 -7.01 -11.02
N GLY A 456 -13.76 -6.21 -11.51
CA GLY A 456 -12.34 -6.58 -11.61
C GLY A 456 -11.51 -6.34 -10.34
N LEU A 457 -12.11 -6.00 -9.19
CA LEU A 457 -11.36 -5.74 -7.96
C LEU A 457 -10.87 -7.01 -7.25
N GLY A 458 -9.62 -6.95 -6.79
CA GLY A 458 -8.88 -7.97 -6.04
C GLY A 458 -8.71 -7.66 -4.56
N GLU A 459 -9.56 -6.79 -4.01
CA GLU A 459 -9.51 -6.32 -2.61
C GLU A 459 -9.98 -7.35 -1.58
N THR A 460 -10.67 -8.41 -2.03
CA THR A 460 -11.14 -9.48 -1.14
C THR A 460 -11.23 -10.83 -1.83
N SER A 461 -11.41 -11.88 -1.04
CA SER A 461 -11.66 -13.23 -1.53
C SER A 461 -13.10 -13.42 -1.99
N ASN A 462 -13.31 -14.27 -2.99
CA ASN A 462 -14.63 -14.67 -3.44
C ASN A 462 -15.48 -15.36 -2.34
N ILE A 463 -14.83 -15.99 -1.36
CA ILE A 463 -15.48 -16.71 -0.25
C ILE A 463 -15.82 -15.83 0.97
N SER A 464 -15.46 -14.54 0.93
CA SER A 464 -15.78 -13.59 2.02
C SER A 464 -17.29 -13.39 2.17
N HIS A 465 -17.74 -13.03 3.37
CA HIS A 465 -19.18 -12.88 3.67
C HIS A 465 -19.85 -11.85 2.75
N THR A 466 -21.02 -12.17 2.18
CA THR A 466 -21.69 -11.35 1.16
C THR A 466 -21.99 -9.92 1.64
N GLU A 467 -22.43 -9.74 2.88
CA GLU A 467 -22.66 -8.40 3.43
C GLU A 467 -21.36 -7.57 3.53
N PHE A 468 -20.21 -8.22 3.80
CA PHE A 468 -18.92 -7.53 3.75
C PHE A 468 -18.50 -7.21 2.30
N GLN A 469 -18.73 -8.11 1.34
CA GLN A 469 -18.48 -7.83 -0.08
C GLN A 469 -19.32 -6.63 -0.57
N LYS A 470 -20.61 -6.54 -0.21
CA LYS A 470 -21.46 -5.37 -0.48
C LYS A 470 -20.93 -4.09 0.17
N THR A 471 -20.48 -4.18 1.43
CA THR A 471 -19.88 -3.05 2.15
C THR A 471 -18.65 -2.54 1.39
N LEU A 472 -17.70 -3.44 1.11
CA LEU A 472 -16.44 -3.14 0.43
C LEU A 472 -16.66 -2.56 -0.97
N ILE A 473 -17.59 -3.13 -1.74
CA ILE A 473 -17.87 -2.65 -3.09
C ILE A 473 -18.58 -1.29 -3.09
N THR A 474 -19.48 -1.01 -2.14
CA THR A 474 -20.08 0.33 -2.00
C THR A 474 -19.02 1.37 -1.61
N THR A 475 -18.16 1.02 -0.64
CA THR A 475 -16.99 1.82 -0.24
C THR A 475 -16.07 2.11 -1.43
N ALA A 476 -15.77 1.08 -2.23
CA ALA A 476 -14.92 1.18 -3.41
C ALA A 476 -15.55 2.02 -4.54
N ARG A 477 -16.85 1.82 -4.82
CA ARG A 477 -17.62 2.60 -5.80
C ARG A 477 -17.62 4.09 -5.45
N THR A 478 -17.80 4.39 -4.16
CA THR A 478 -17.80 5.79 -3.69
C THR A 478 -16.40 6.41 -3.80
N TYR A 479 -15.34 5.65 -3.52
CA TYR A 479 -13.95 6.12 -3.69
C TYR A 479 -13.66 6.44 -5.16
N ALA A 480 -14.06 5.55 -6.08
CA ALA A 480 -13.95 5.75 -7.51
C ALA A 480 -14.74 6.98 -7.98
N LEU A 481 -16.00 7.13 -7.57
CA LEU A 481 -16.82 8.31 -7.88
C LEU A 481 -16.20 9.60 -7.35
N TYR A 482 -15.73 9.63 -6.09
CA TYR A 482 -15.12 10.81 -5.49
C TYR A 482 -13.91 11.31 -6.29
N HIS A 483 -13.07 10.38 -6.76
CA HIS A 483 -11.90 10.71 -7.57
C HIS A 483 -12.23 11.00 -9.04
N TRP A 484 -13.31 10.42 -9.59
CA TRP A 484 -13.86 10.75 -10.90
C TRP A 484 -14.41 12.18 -10.95
N GLU A 485 -15.25 12.57 -9.98
CA GLU A 485 -15.88 13.90 -9.88
C GLU A 485 -14.87 15.06 -9.83
N ARG A 486 -13.71 14.80 -9.21
CA ARG A 486 -12.64 15.78 -9.01
C ARG A 486 -11.56 15.69 -10.07
N ALA A 487 -11.30 14.49 -10.60
CA ALA A 487 -10.25 14.16 -11.56
C ALA A 487 -8.83 14.66 -11.18
N THR A 488 -8.57 14.99 -9.91
CA THR A 488 -7.30 15.64 -9.48
C THR A 488 -6.16 14.69 -9.14
N LYS A 489 -6.45 13.50 -8.57
CA LYS A 489 -5.40 12.63 -7.96
C LYS A 489 -4.31 12.20 -8.94
N HIS A 490 -4.72 11.88 -10.17
CA HIS A 490 -3.85 11.48 -11.27
C HIS A 490 -4.09 12.32 -12.55
N ALA A 491 -4.49 13.59 -12.37
CA ALA A 491 -4.83 14.52 -13.45
C ALA A 491 -3.74 14.57 -14.54
N ASP A 492 -2.50 14.80 -14.12
CA ASP A 492 -1.35 14.88 -15.02
C ASP A 492 -1.12 13.58 -15.80
N GLU A 493 -1.43 12.43 -15.19
CA GLU A 493 -1.28 11.08 -15.78
C GLU A 493 -2.48 10.64 -16.62
N PHE A 494 -3.52 11.48 -16.74
CA PHE A 494 -4.70 11.29 -17.59
C PHE A 494 -5.61 10.11 -17.23
N PHE A 495 -5.65 9.71 -15.95
CA PHE A 495 -6.58 8.72 -15.42
C PHE A 495 -7.11 9.14 -14.04
N HIS A 496 -8.13 8.45 -13.53
CA HIS A 496 -8.76 8.77 -12.23
C HIS A 496 -8.13 8.00 -11.08
N LEU A 497 -7.83 6.72 -11.31
CA LEU A 497 -7.22 5.77 -10.36
C LEU A 497 -6.18 4.89 -11.06
N ASN A 498 -5.29 4.27 -10.32
CA ASN A 498 -4.39 3.21 -10.78
C ASN A 498 -4.82 1.82 -10.24
N SER A 499 -4.19 0.76 -10.75
CA SER A 499 -4.49 -0.65 -10.41
C SER A 499 -3.64 -1.25 -9.27
N SER A 500 -3.00 -0.38 -8.49
CA SER A 500 -2.13 -0.68 -7.34
C SER A 500 -2.86 -0.41 -6.00
N ALA A 501 -2.25 -0.85 -4.89
CA ALA A 501 -2.73 -0.57 -3.54
C ALA A 501 -2.61 0.91 -3.11
N ASP A 502 -2.06 1.79 -3.96
CA ASP A 502 -2.08 3.25 -3.76
C ASP A 502 -3.45 3.88 -4.07
N ASP A 503 -4.28 3.16 -4.83
CA ASP A 503 -5.68 3.46 -5.13
C ASP A 503 -6.54 2.27 -4.71
N GLN A 504 -6.74 1.32 -5.62
CA GLN A 504 -7.53 0.12 -5.42
C GLN A 504 -6.94 -1.02 -6.25
N ILE A 505 -6.94 -2.24 -5.70
CA ILE A 505 -6.33 -3.40 -6.36
C ILE A 505 -7.22 -3.88 -7.52
N TYR A 506 -7.11 -3.23 -8.68
CA TYR A 506 -7.78 -3.65 -9.92
C TYR A 506 -6.96 -4.69 -10.69
N ARG A 507 -7.65 -5.70 -11.24
CA ARG A 507 -7.06 -6.90 -11.86
C ARG A 507 -7.72 -7.28 -13.20
N GLY A 508 -8.68 -6.48 -13.68
CA GLY A 508 -9.37 -6.73 -14.94
C GLY A 508 -10.30 -7.94 -14.94
N TYR A 509 -10.63 -8.40 -16.14
CA TYR A 509 -11.63 -9.43 -16.41
C TYR A 509 -11.27 -10.81 -15.83
N GLY A 510 -9.97 -11.15 -15.77
CA GLY A 510 -9.52 -12.39 -15.14
C GLY A 510 -9.92 -12.51 -13.66
N GLN A 511 -10.11 -11.38 -12.97
CA GLN A 511 -10.57 -11.34 -11.58
C GLN A 511 -12.09 -11.38 -11.45
N GLU A 512 -12.83 -10.76 -12.38
CA GLU A 512 -14.29 -10.88 -12.50
C GLU A 512 -14.70 -12.36 -12.60
N LEU A 513 -14.06 -13.11 -13.51
CA LEU A 513 -14.32 -14.55 -13.72
C LEU A 513 -14.05 -15.41 -12.48
N ARG A 514 -13.05 -15.06 -11.66
CA ARG A 514 -12.67 -15.83 -10.45
C ARG A 514 -13.45 -15.41 -9.21
N SER A 515 -14.15 -14.28 -9.25
CA SER A 515 -14.83 -13.70 -8.10
C SER A 515 -16.33 -13.43 -8.32
N PRO A 516 -17.13 -14.42 -8.75
CA PRO A 516 -18.55 -14.23 -9.06
C PRO A 516 -19.41 -13.72 -7.89
N ASN A 517 -19.01 -13.96 -6.63
CA ASN A 517 -19.71 -13.40 -5.47
C ASN A 517 -19.39 -11.90 -5.28
N VAL A 518 -18.19 -11.45 -5.67
CA VAL A 518 -17.87 -10.02 -5.74
C VAL A 518 -18.69 -9.36 -6.84
N VAL A 519 -18.80 -9.98 -8.02
CA VAL A 519 -19.71 -9.53 -9.09
C VAL A 519 -21.16 -9.45 -8.60
N ALA A 520 -21.65 -10.47 -7.90
CA ALA A 520 -22.99 -10.43 -7.31
C ALA A 520 -23.16 -9.32 -6.26
N ALA A 521 -22.10 -8.94 -5.54
CA ALA A 521 -22.11 -7.79 -4.63
C ALA A 521 -22.06 -6.44 -5.36
N VAL A 522 -21.39 -6.35 -6.51
CA VAL A 522 -21.47 -5.20 -7.44
C VAL A 522 -22.91 -5.00 -7.86
N GLU A 523 -23.55 -5.99 -8.49
CA GLU A 523 -24.94 -5.89 -8.94
C GLU A 523 -25.93 -5.62 -7.79
N ALA A 524 -25.77 -6.30 -6.65
CA ALA A 524 -26.63 -6.08 -5.49
C ALA A 524 -26.49 -4.67 -4.86
N THR A 525 -25.42 -3.93 -5.18
CA THR A 525 -25.18 -2.56 -4.71
C THR A 525 -25.09 -1.54 -5.86
N ARG A 526 -25.47 -1.92 -7.09
CA ARG A 526 -25.33 -1.10 -8.30
C ARG A 526 -25.88 0.31 -8.09
N GLY A 527 -25.07 1.30 -8.46
CA GLY A 527 -25.37 2.73 -8.28
C GLY A 527 -25.41 3.24 -6.85
N ARG A 528 -25.28 2.41 -5.80
CA ARG A 528 -25.31 2.86 -4.41
C ARG A 528 -23.93 3.35 -3.95
N VAL A 529 -23.90 4.58 -3.44
CA VAL A 529 -22.70 5.26 -2.94
C VAL A 529 -22.94 5.92 -1.60
N VAL A 530 -21.86 6.22 -0.88
CA VAL A 530 -21.88 6.90 0.42
C VAL A 530 -21.82 8.42 0.20
N MET A 531 -22.78 9.14 0.79
CA MET A 531 -22.93 10.59 0.68
C MET A 531 -22.81 11.23 2.07
N TYR A 532 -22.31 12.45 2.15
CA TYR A 532 -22.38 13.29 3.35
C TYR A 532 -22.79 14.71 2.97
N ASP A 533 -23.81 15.25 3.62
CA ASP A 533 -24.34 16.60 3.36
C ASP A 533 -24.60 16.86 1.85
N GLY A 534 -25.26 15.89 1.20
CA GLY A 534 -25.58 15.92 -0.24
C GLY A 534 -24.40 15.66 -1.19
N LYS A 535 -23.16 15.55 -0.69
CA LYS A 535 -21.93 15.45 -1.51
C LYS A 535 -21.30 14.06 -1.38
N THR A 536 -20.66 13.57 -2.44
CA THR A 536 -20.01 12.25 -2.45
C THR A 536 -18.91 12.19 -1.40
N ALA A 537 -18.99 11.19 -0.51
CA ALA A 537 -18.06 11.03 0.60
C ALA A 537 -16.73 10.44 0.13
N ILE A 538 -15.59 10.94 0.64
CA ILE A 538 -14.32 10.19 0.52
C ILE A 538 -14.37 9.01 1.47
N THR A 539 -14.18 7.80 0.94
CA THR A 539 -14.38 6.51 1.63
C THR A 539 -13.10 5.66 1.64
N PRO A 540 -12.03 6.09 2.34
CA PRO A 540 -10.81 5.31 2.46
C PRO A 540 -11.07 4.02 3.26
N TYR A 541 -10.33 2.97 2.93
CA TYR A 541 -10.42 1.66 3.57
C TYR A 541 -9.06 0.97 3.59
N PHE A 542 -8.87 0.04 4.53
CA PHE A 542 -7.59 -0.61 4.76
C PHE A 542 -7.77 -2.03 5.31
N SER A 543 -6.71 -2.83 5.28
CA SER A 543 -6.78 -4.27 5.58
C SER A 543 -7.25 -4.57 7.02
N ARG A 544 -6.63 -3.94 8.02
CA ARG A 544 -6.86 -4.31 9.43
C ARG A 544 -6.40 -3.24 10.40
N SER A 545 -7.15 -3.02 11.47
CA SER A 545 -6.78 -2.09 12.54
C SER A 545 -6.05 -2.78 13.70
N ASP A 546 -5.77 -2.04 14.76
CA ASP A 546 -5.18 -2.50 16.03
C ASP A 546 -6.15 -2.47 17.23
N GLY A 547 -7.45 -2.30 16.95
CA GLY A 547 -8.52 -2.20 17.95
C GLY A 547 -9.39 -0.95 17.84
N ARG A 548 -8.97 0.01 16.99
CA ARG A 548 -9.78 1.16 16.55
C ARG A 548 -9.33 1.67 15.19
N THR A 549 -10.23 2.30 14.44
CA THR A 549 -9.84 3.13 13.29
C THR A 549 -9.20 4.44 13.77
N ARG A 550 -8.70 5.25 12.83
CA ARG A 550 -8.16 6.60 13.10
C ARG A 550 -9.14 7.66 12.58
N ASP A 551 -9.21 8.80 13.26
CA ASP A 551 -9.77 10.02 12.68
C ASP A 551 -8.94 10.41 11.44
N TRP A 552 -9.56 11.04 10.45
CA TRP A 552 -8.84 11.65 9.32
C TRP A 552 -7.68 12.53 9.79
N GLY A 553 -7.94 13.41 10.77
CA GLY A 553 -6.95 14.36 11.29
C GLY A 553 -5.80 13.73 12.09
N GLU A 554 -5.91 12.44 12.47
CA GLU A 554 -4.80 11.71 13.08
C GLU A 554 -3.73 11.26 12.06
N VAL A 555 -4.05 11.26 10.76
CA VAL A 555 -3.24 10.62 9.70
C VAL A 555 -2.99 11.54 8.50
N TRP A 556 -3.98 12.35 8.13
CA TRP A 556 -3.96 13.27 7.00
C TRP A 556 -4.37 14.69 7.41
N TYR A 557 -4.05 15.68 6.58
CA TYR A 557 -4.32 17.08 6.91
C TYR A 557 -5.81 17.44 6.76
N GLY A 558 -6.30 18.30 7.67
CA GLY A 558 -7.67 18.82 7.67
C GLY A 558 -8.63 17.98 8.50
N GLU A 559 -9.93 18.25 8.36
CA GLU A 559 -10.99 17.47 9.00
C GLU A 559 -12.00 16.97 7.97
N VAL A 560 -12.42 15.72 8.13
CA VAL A 560 -13.52 15.11 7.38
C VAL A 560 -14.54 14.58 8.39
N ALA A 561 -15.74 15.17 8.39
CA ALA A 561 -16.71 15.01 9.47
C ALA A 561 -17.19 13.57 9.69
N TRP A 562 -17.23 12.76 8.63
CA TRP A 562 -17.61 11.35 8.68
C TRP A 562 -16.45 10.38 8.96
N LEU A 563 -15.20 10.82 8.89
CA LEU A 563 -14.02 9.95 9.09
C LEU A 563 -13.47 10.11 10.50
N LYS A 564 -14.23 9.56 11.45
CA LYS A 564 -13.94 9.59 12.88
C LYS A 564 -13.42 8.25 13.38
N SER A 565 -12.58 8.28 14.40
CA SER A 565 -12.06 7.07 15.06
C SER A 565 -13.23 6.31 15.71
N VAL A 566 -13.49 5.09 15.25
CA VAL A 566 -14.46 4.15 15.83
C VAL A 566 -13.75 2.91 16.38
N PRO A 567 -14.31 2.24 17.40
CA PRO A 567 -13.76 0.97 17.88
C PRO A 567 -13.67 -0.09 16.77
N ALA A 568 -12.82 -1.08 16.95
CA ALA A 568 -12.76 -2.27 16.12
C ALA A 568 -12.52 -3.50 17.02
N PRO A 569 -13.55 -3.97 17.75
CA PRO A 569 -13.39 -4.99 18.79
C PRO A 569 -12.77 -6.29 18.30
N CYS A 570 -13.01 -6.69 17.05
CA CYS A 570 -12.43 -7.89 16.48
C CYS A 570 -10.96 -7.74 16.12
N ASP A 571 -10.42 -6.52 16.08
CA ASP A 571 -9.02 -6.19 15.74
C ASP A 571 -8.15 -5.85 16.96
N VAL A 572 -8.72 -5.84 18.18
CA VAL A 572 -7.98 -5.54 19.42
C VAL A 572 -6.77 -6.46 19.56
N GLY A 573 -5.59 -5.84 19.72
CA GLY A 573 -4.32 -6.55 19.91
C GLY A 573 -3.71 -7.13 18.62
N LYS A 574 -4.30 -6.86 17.44
CA LYS A 574 -3.70 -7.19 16.15
C LYS A 574 -2.79 -6.06 15.65
N THR A 575 -1.91 -6.36 14.70
CA THR A 575 -1.09 -5.34 14.03
C THR A 575 -1.93 -4.56 13.01
N LEU A 576 -1.89 -3.23 13.08
CA LEU A 576 -2.41 -2.31 12.06
C LEU A 576 -1.75 -2.61 10.70
N TRP A 577 -2.55 -2.87 9.68
CA TRP A 577 -2.12 -3.08 8.29
C TRP A 577 -2.87 -2.08 7.37
N GLY A 578 -2.16 -1.05 6.94
CA GLY A 578 -2.68 0.09 6.18
C GLY A 578 -2.82 1.36 7.03
N HIS A 579 -3.46 2.40 6.49
CA HIS A 579 -3.45 3.76 7.05
C HIS A 579 -4.35 3.99 8.29
N GLY A 580 -5.25 3.07 8.63
CA GLY A 580 -6.08 3.18 9.84
C GLY A 580 -7.34 4.04 9.73
N VAL A 581 -7.39 5.02 8.83
CA VAL A 581 -8.59 5.87 8.59
C VAL A 581 -9.70 5.13 7.84
N GLY A 582 -10.96 5.36 8.21
CA GLY A 582 -12.13 4.83 7.50
C GLY A 582 -12.41 3.36 7.83
N MET A 583 -12.73 2.55 6.84
CA MET A 583 -13.19 1.16 7.06
C MET A 583 -12.02 0.17 7.22
N SER A 584 -11.96 -0.52 8.36
CA SER A 584 -11.13 -1.73 8.53
C SER A 584 -11.84 -2.92 7.90
N ALA A 585 -11.23 -3.52 6.86
CA ALA A 585 -11.79 -4.69 6.18
C ALA A 585 -11.93 -5.91 7.10
N SER A 586 -10.97 -6.15 8.00
CA SER A 586 -11.01 -7.21 9.00
C SER A 586 -12.19 -7.07 9.98
N GLU A 587 -12.43 -5.86 10.49
CA GLU A 587 -13.55 -5.57 11.40
C GLU A 587 -14.89 -5.59 10.65
N ALA A 588 -14.97 -5.04 9.44
CA ALA A 588 -16.16 -5.09 8.59
C ALA A 588 -16.57 -6.54 8.27
N LEU A 589 -15.61 -7.41 7.95
CA LEU A 589 -15.85 -8.84 7.76
C LEU A 589 -16.31 -9.52 9.06
N CYS A 590 -15.74 -9.16 10.21
CA CYS A 590 -16.19 -9.66 11.50
C CYS A 590 -17.64 -9.27 11.80
N GLN A 591 -18.00 -8.01 11.59
CA GLN A 591 -19.36 -7.50 11.77
C GLN A 591 -20.37 -8.19 10.85
N ALA A 592 -20.01 -8.41 9.58
CA ALA A 592 -20.81 -9.14 8.61
C ALA A 592 -21.04 -10.61 9.03
N ASN A 593 -19.98 -11.31 9.46
CA ASN A 593 -20.07 -12.68 10.00
C ASN A 593 -20.93 -12.75 11.28
N ASN A 594 -20.97 -11.67 12.07
CA ASN A 594 -21.84 -11.52 13.24
C ASN A 594 -23.25 -11.03 12.89
N GLY A 595 -23.63 -11.03 11.61
CA GLY A 595 -25.00 -10.81 11.13
C GLY A 595 -25.39 -9.36 10.84
N LYS A 596 -24.49 -8.38 10.98
CA LYS A 596 -24.77 -6.99 10.58
C LYS A 596 -24.94 -6.87 9.06
N LYS A 597 -25.80 -5.94 8.64
CA LYS A 597 -26.02 -5.63 7.23
C LYS A 597 -24.98 -4.66 6.69
N TRP A 598 -24.77 -4.72 5.38
CA TRP A 598 -23.73 -3.93 4.70
C TRP A 598 -23.87 -2.42 4.92
N ASP A 599 -25.11 -1.92 4.96
CA ASP A 599 -25.47 -0.52 5.21
C ASP A 599 -25.25 -0.11 6.68
N ASP A 600 -25.55 -1.00 7.64
CA ASP A 600 -25.20 -0.80 9.06
C ASP A 600 -23.67 -0.72 9.26
N ILE A 601 -22.90 -1.51 8.49
CA ILE A 601 -21.43 -1.53 8.56
C ILE A 601 -20.85 -0.24 7.95
N LEU A 602 -21.39 0.24 6.83
CA LEU A 602 -20.99 1.54 6.26
C LEU A 602 -21.24 2.69 7.24
N ARG A 603 -22.44 2.78 7.82
CA ARG A 603 -22.80 3.82 8.80
C ARG A 603 -22.04 3.69 10.13
N TYR A 604 -21.45 2.51 10.41
CA TYR A 604 -20.54 2.32 11.53
C TYR A 604 -19.16 2.95 11.29
N PHE A 605 -18.58 2.79 10.11
CA PHE A 605 -17.24 3.31 9.79
C PHE A 605 -17.24 4.76 9.30
N TYR A 606 -18.33 5.21 8.69
CA TYR A 606 -18.49 6.54 8.13
C TYR A 606 -19.62 7.25 8.88
N THR A 607 -19.26 8.16 9.78
CA THR A 607 -20.18 8.76 10.77
C THR A 607 -21.14 9.75 10.11
N GLY A 608 -22.44 9.55 10.28
CA GLY A 608 -23.46 10.49 9.81
C GLY A 608 -23.59 10.57 8.29
N VAL A 609 -23.10 9.56 7.55
CA VAL A 609 -23.30 9.45 6.10
C VAL A 609 -24.67 8.87 5.77
N ASP A 610 -25.11 9.13 4.54
CA ASP A 610 -26.22 8.44 3.88
C ASP A 610 -25.75 7.55 2.74
N ILE A 611 -26.64 6.66 2.29
CA ILE A 611 -26.38 5.73 1.19
C ILE A 611 -27.44 5.98 0.13
N THR A 612 -27.01 6.53 -1.00
CA THR A 612 -27.90 7.04 -2.07
C THR A 612 -27.64 6.28 -3.36
N LYS A 613 -28.70 5.99 -4.14
CA LYS A 613 -28.55 5.47 -5.50
C LYS A 613 -28.34 6.64 -6.47
N ARG A 614 -27.29 6.58 -7.29
CA ARG A 614 -26.89 7.67 -8.20
C ARG A 614 -27.08 7.33 -9.69
N TRP A 615 -27.00 6.07 -10.08
CA TRP A 615 -27.30 5.57 -11.44
C TRP A 615 -28.00 4.22 -11.34
N GLU A 616 -28.61 3.74 -12.44
CA GLU A 616 -29.26 2.42 -12.52
C GLU A 616 -28.28 1.26 -12.69
#